data_AF-A0A124G8F8-F1
#
_entry.id   AF-A0A124G8F8-F1
#
_cell.length_a   1.000
_cell.length_b   1.000
_cell.length_c   1.000
_cell.angle_alpha   90.00
_cell.angle_beta   90.00
_cell.angle_gamma   90.00
#
_symmetry.space_group_name_H-M   'P 1'
#
loop_
_entity.id
_entity.type
_entity.pdbx_description
1 polymer ?
#
loop_
_entity_poly.entity_id
_entity_poly.type
_entity_poly.pdbx_seq_one_letter_code
_entity_poly.pdbx_strand_id
1 'polypeptide(L)'
;MTVLHEEVASMAAFGADAFSSEEAMEFLKKLAEVAPELRAAALERLFGSLEDQPELVGRDVLPDQVVAAAAIVAAASVGGDQFGERLRRLAADDPTLDARLPKLVKGLARAALDALAPVADGWRQERPKDTDAVAASQTIAALSQVLAHGGSVLDDLDLIWDEAIDFGIDGDVPKGTPPGIEQLAGLMRVHNSVMGGGLFFALEVNEPFRIRHAVEALHYFGLTAAADLLEDTLRRSLKGEDSDSWPTDDHFDGLIDGDVLETAFRAKVIEVPADFGRA
;
A
#
# COMPACT_ATOMS: atom_id res chain seq x y z
N MET A 1 21.81 -20.40 54.61
CA MET A 1 20.95 -20.93 53.54
C MET A 1 20.59 -19.76 52.65
N THR A 2 20.92 -19.93 51.38
CA THR A 2 21.13 -18.90 50.37
C THR A 2 19.82 -18.23 49.96
N VAL A 3 19.88 -16.90 49.85
CA VAL A 3 18.84 -16.03 49.30
C VAL A 3 18.66 -16.39 47.81
N LEU A 4 17.45 -16.78 47.42
CA LEU A 4 17.06 -16.87 46.00
C LEU A 4 16.84 -15.43 45.51
N HIS A 5 17.87 -14.89 44.85
CA HIS A 5 17.75 -13.68 44.05
C HIS A 5 16.88 -13.98 42.81
N GLU A 6 15.81 -13.19 42.68
CA GLU A 6 15.37 -12.53 41.44
C GLU A 6 15.92 -13.11 40.12
N GLU A 7 15.11 -13.96 39.48
CA GLU A 7 15.02 -13.96 38.01
C GLU A 7 14.15 -12.76 37.61
N VAL A 8 14.73 -11.56 37.70
CA VAL A 8 14.28 -10.45 36.84
C VAL A 8 14.92 -10.75 35.50
N ALA A 9 14.11 -11.19 34.54
CA ALA A 9 14.51 -11.24 33.15
C ALA A 9 15.18 -9.91 32.79
N SER A 10 16.47 -9.97 32.49
CA SER A 10 17.22 -8.84 31.96
C SER A 10 16.56 -8.44 30.65
N MET A 11 15.62 -7.49 30.71
CA MET A 11 15.09 -6.82 29.52
C MET A 11 16.28 -6.27 28.76
N ALA A 12 16.56 -6.89 27.60
CA ALA A 12 17.59 -6.48 26.67
C ALA A 12 17.60 -4.95 26.51
N ALA A 13 18.80 -4.38 26.40
CA ALA A 13 18.96 -2.96 26.14
C ALA A 13 18.40 -2.68 24.74
N PHE A 14 17.12 -2.34 24.68
CA PHE A 14 16.44 -1.85 23.50
C PHE A 14 17.31 -0.77 22.85
N GLY A 15 17.61 -0.92 21.57
CA GLY A 15 18.54 -0.03 20.88
C GLY A 15 17.92 1.36 20.64
N ALA A 16 18.75 2.39 20.50
CA ALA A 16 18.30 3.77 20.24
C ALA A 16 17.57 3.94 18.88
N ASP A 17 17.63 2.93 18.02
CA ASP A 17 17.10 2.89 16.65
C ASP A 17 16.38 1.56 16.36
N ALA A 18 15.42 1.59 15.41
CA ALA A 18 14.52 0.48 15.09
C ALA A 18 15.20 -0.82 14.64
N PHE A 19 16.48 -0.76 14.26
CA PHE A 19 17.25 -1.92 13.79
C PHE A 19 18.54 -2.15 14.59
N SER A 20 18.68 -1.51 15.75
CA SER A 20 19.97 -1.47 16.48
C SER A 20 20.13 -2.52 17.58
N SER A 21 19.04 -3.16 18.01
CA SER A 21 19.09 -4.27 18.97
C SER A 21 19.42 -5.61 18.30
N GLU A 22 20.01 -6.52 19.06
CA GLU A 22 20.37 -7.87 18.57
C GLU A 22 19.12 -8.62 18.12
N GLU A 23 18.01 -8.44 18.83
CA GLU A 23 16.74 -9.09 18.58
C GLU A 23 16.03 -8.54 17.32
N ALA A 24 16.17 -7.23 17.07
CA ALA A 24 15.75 -6.63 15.80
C ALA A 24 16.57 -7.21 14.64
N MET A 25 17.90 -7.34 14.80
CA MET A 25 18.79 -7.87 13.77
C MET A 25 18.53 -9.36 13.49
N GLU A 26 18.27 -10.16 14.53
CA GLU A 26 17.88 -11.57 14.37
C GLU A 26 16.53 -11.68 13.63
N PHE A 27 15.57 -10.82 13.95
CA PHE A 27 14.30 -10.76 13.24
C PHE A 27 14.48 -10.41 11.76
N LEU A 28 15.30 -9.41 11.43
CA LEU A 28 15.61 -9.06 10.04
C LEU A 28 16.18 -10.24 9.28
N LYS A 29 17.13 -10.99 9.87
CA LYS A 29 17.70 -12.19 9.23
C LYS A 29 16.63 -13.25 8.95
N LYS A 30 15.79 -13.57 9.94
CA LYS A 30 14.69 -14.53 9.78
C LYS A 30 13.71 -14.10 8.70
N LEU A 31 13.38 -12.81 8.63
CA LEU A 31 12.48 -12.30 7.60
C LEU A 31 13.14 -12.25 6.21
N ALA A 32 14.45 -11.99 6.14
CA ALA A 32 15.19 -11.99 4.88
C ALA A 32 15.28 -13.39 4.25
N GLU A 33 15.30 -14.46 5.06
CA GLU A 33 15.21 -15.86 4.61
C GLU A 33 13.86 -16.19 3.95
N VAL A 34 12.79 -15.44 4.27
CA VAL A 34 11.49 -15.58 3.61
C VAL A 34 11.58 -14.96 2.21
N ALA A 35 11.03 -15.66 1.21
CA ALA A 35 10.94 -15.15 -0.16
C ALA A 35 10.29 -13.75 -0.18
N PRO A 36 10.82 -12.77 -0.95
CA PRO A 36 10.37 -11.38 -0.93
C PRO A 36 8.85 -11.19 -1.04
N GLU A 37 8.20 -11.99 -1.87
CA GLU A 37 6.76 -11.96 -2.14
C GLU A 37 5.92 -12.44 -0.95
N LEU A 38 6.50 -13.24 -0.05
CA LEU A 38 5.81 -13.81 1.13
C LEU A 38 6.08 -13.02 2.42
N ARG A 39 6.98 -12.03 2.39
CA ARG A 39 7.35 -11.25 3.59
C ARG A 39 6.19 -10.44 4.15
N ALA A 40 5.37 -9.84 3.27
CA ALA A 40 4.18 -9.10 3.72
C ALA A 40 3.20 -10.02 4.47
N ALA A 41 2.92 -11.21 3.94
CA ALA A 41 2.08 -12.20 4.60
C ALA A 41 2.69 -12.77 5.91
N ALA A 42 4.02 -12.76 6.04
CA ALA A 42 4.68 -13.08 7.31
C ALA A 42 4.47 -11.98 8.36
N LEU A 43 4.57 -10.72 7.96
CA LEU A 43 4.30 -9.57 8.83
C LEU A 43 2.82 -9.46 9.21
N GLU A 44 1.89 -9.71 8.28
CA GLU A 44 0.45 -9.78 8.57
C GLU A 44 0.14 -10.81 9.66
N ARG A 45 0.71 -12.02 9.54
CA ARG A 45 0.53 -13.07 10.57
C ARG A 45 1.09 -12.66 11.92
N LEU A 46 2.25 -12.00 11.94
CA LEU A 46 2.83 -11.46 13.16
C LEU A 46 1.89 -10.45 13.81
N PHE A 47 1.47 -9.42 13.07
CA PHE A 47 0.63 -8.36 13.62
C PHE A 47 -0.77 -8.85 14.00
N GLY A 48 -1.39 -9.72 13.20
CA GLY A 48 -2.69 -10.32 13.53
C GLY A 48 -2.61 -11.15 14.83
N SER A 49 -1.51 -11.87 15.05
CA SER A 49 -1.31 -12.59 16.32
C SER A 49 -1.21 -11.65 17.54
N LEU A 50 -0.61 -10.47 17.36
CA LEU A 50 -0.49 -9.45 18.40
C LEU A 50 -1.79 -8.67 18.62
N GLU A 51 -2.62 -8.51 17.59
CA GLU A 51 -3.96 -7.93 17.70
C GLU A 51 -4.88 -8.85 18.52
N ASP A 52 -4.86 -10.15 18.22
CA ASP A 52 -5.66 -11.16 18.94
C ASP A 52 -5.17 -11.38 20.38
N GLN A 53 -3.85 -11.29 20.62
CA GLN A 53 -3.21 -11.59 21.90
C GLN A 53 -2.09 -10.58 22.21
N PRO A 54 -2.42 -9.35 22.65
CA PRO A 54 -1.44 -8.31 22.93
C PRO A 54 -0.46 -8.69 24.04
N GLU A 55 -0.82 -9.61 24.93
CA GLU A 55 0.04 -10.16 25.98
C GLU A 55 1.22 -11.00 25.47
N LEU A 56 1.26 -11.34 24.18
CA LEU A 56 2.42 -12.01 23.57
C LEU A 56 3.64 -11.07 23.51
N VAL A 57 3.41 -9.76 23.49
CA VAL A 57 4.47 -8.75 23.55
C VAL A 57 5.18 -8.82 24.91
N GLY A 58 6.49 -9.05 24.88
CA GLY A 58 7.33 -9.22 26.07
C GLY A 58 7.37 -10.65 26.61
N ARG A 59 6.55 -11.58 26.08
CA ARG A 59 6.57 -12.99 26.45
C ARG A 59 7.17 -13.87 25.35
N ASP A 60 6.55 -13.85 24.18
CA ASP A 60 6.93 -14.68 23.03
C ASP A 60 7.42 -13.85 21.84
N VAL A 61 6.96 -12.60 21.73
CA VAL A 61 7.45 -11.62 20.76
C VAL A 61 8.08 -10.47 21.51
N LEU A 62 9.34 -10.16 21.19
CA LEU A 62 10.06 -9.11 21.89
C LEU A 62 9.66 -7.74 21.33
N PRO A 63 9.55 -6.69 22.19
CA PRO A 63 9.23 -5.34 21.75
C PRO A 63 10.10 -4.83 20.58
N ASP A 64 11.38 -5.16 20.59
CA ASP A 64 12.34 -4.80 19.53
C ASP A 64 11.97 -5.39 18.17
N GLN A 65 11.44 -6.62 18.16
CA GLN A 65 11.00 -7.29 16.94
C GLN A 65 9.75 -6.62 16.37
N VAL A 66 8.83 -6.17 17.23
CA VAL A 66 7.64 -5.42 16.82
C VAL A 66 8.05 -4.08 16.20
N VAL A 67 8.99 -3.36 16.82
CA VAL A 67 9.49 -2.09 16.27
C VAL A 67 10.24 -2.29 14.96
N ALA A 68 11.08 -3.31 14.82
CA ALA A 68 11.75 -3.64 13.57
C ALA A 68 10.75 -4.01 12.47
N ALA A 69 9.76 -4.84 12.78
CA ALA A 69 8.68 -5.22 11.87
C ALA A 69 7.91 -3.98 11.39
N ALA A 70 7.52 -3.10 12.31
CA ALA A 70 6.81 -1.87 11.98
C ALA A 70 7.68 -0.91 11.15
N ALA A 71 8.99 -0.87 11.39
CA ALA A 71 9.93 -0.07 10.59
C ALA A 71 10.11 -0.59 9.17
N ILE A 72 10.01 -1.91 8.94
CA ILE A 72 9.97 -2.49 7.59
C ILE A 72 8.71 -2.07 6.84
N VAL A 73 7.56 -2.07 7.51
CA VAL A 73 6.29 -1.59 6.93
C VAL A 73 6.35 -0.08 6.64
N ALA A 74 6.86 0.70 7.60
CA ALA A 74 7.05 2.13 7.44
C ALA A 74 7.99 2.43 6.26
N ALA A 75 9.08 1.67 6.10
CA ALA A 75 10.01 1.82 4.98
C ALA A 75 9.38 1.62 3.59
N ALA A 76 8.30 0.83 3.50
CA ALA A 76 7.52 0.64 2.28
C ALA A 76 6.33 1.63 2.16
N SER A 77 6.13 2.48 3.17
CA SER A 77 5.04 3.46 3.23
C SER A 77 5.48 4.84 2.71
N VAL A 78 4.52 5.64 2.25
CA VAL A 78 4.75 7.05 1.88
C VAL A 78 5.28 7.83 3.09
N GLY A 79 6.38 8.58 2.90
CA GLY A 79 7.05 9.32 3.97
C GLY A 79 8.01 8.49 4.83
N GLY A 80 8.18 7.20 4.51
CA GLY A 80 9.06 6.27 5.21
C GLY A 80 10.50 6.21 4.72
N ASP A 81 10.92 7.12 3.84
CA ASP A 81 12.22 7.04 3.15
C ASP A 81 13.41 6.90 4.09
N GLN A 82 13.36 7.52 5.27
CA GLN A 82 14.41 7.42 6.28
C GLN A 82 14.61 5.99 6.79
N PHE A 83 13.54 5.21 6.93
CA PHE A 83 13.59 3.81 7.34
C PHE A 83 14.02 2.92 6.17
N GLY A 84 13.53 3.20 4.96
CA GLY A 84 13.93 2.49 3.75
C GLY A 84 15.40 2.67 3.39
N GLU A 85 15.93 3.88 3.56
CA GLU A 85 17.36 4.18 3.41
C GLU A 85 18.19 3.42 4.44
N ARG A 86 17.71 3.33 5.69
CA ARG A 86 18.42 2.61 6.75
C ARG A 86 18.48 1.11 6.49
N LEU A 87 17.36 0.50 6.08
CA LEU A 87 17.33 -0.90 5.64
C LEU A 87 18.26 -1.14 4.44
N ARG A 88 18.30 -0.21 3.47
CA ARG A 88 19.19 -0.32 2.31
C ARG A 88 20.67 -0.29 2.72
N ARG A 89 21.05 0.53 3.69
CA ARG A 89 22.43 0.54 4.22
C ARG A 89 22.76 -0.77 4.93
N LEU A 90 21.87 -1.26 5.80
CA LEU A 90 22.06 -2.54 6.47
C LEU A 90 22.23 -3.70 5.47
N ALA A 91 21.40 -3.74 4.44
CA ALA A 91 21.50 -4.75 3.37
C ALA A 91 22.76 -4.60 2.49
N ALA A 92 23.27 -3.37 2.34
CA ALA A 92 24.52 -3.13 1.62
C ALA A 92 25.75 -3.62 2.42
N ASP A 93 25.71 -3.46 3.75
CA ASP A 93 26.75 -3.94 4.65
C ASP A 93 26.68 -5.47 4.85
N ASP A 94 25.46 -6.01 4.97
CA ASP A 94 25.19 -7.45 5.09
C ASP A 94 23.91 -7.82 4.32
N PRO A 95 24.03 -8.45 3.13
CA PRO A 95 22.87 -8.86 2.32
C PRO A 95 21.91 -9.83 3.02
N THR A 96 22.34 -10.53 4.09
CA THR A 96 21.47 -11.41 4.88
C THR A 96 20.43 -10.64 5.71
N LEU A 97 20.54 -9.30 5.76
CA LEU A 97 19.59 -8.41 6.43
C LEU A 97 18.57 -7.77 5.46
N ASP A 98 18.58 -8.14 4.17
CA ASP A 98 17.65 -7.57 3.20
C ASP A 98 16.23 -8.11 3.40
N ALA A 99 15.51 -7.53 4.35
CA ALA A 99 14.13 -7.84 4.71
C ALA A 99 13.10 -6.89 4.08
N ARG A 100 13.49 -6.11 3.06
CA ARG A 100 12.61 -5.12 2.42
C ARG A 100 11.38 -5.77 1.80
N LEU A 101 10.27 -5.03 1.84
CA LEU A 101 9.03 -5.41 1.16
C LEU A 101 9.06 -4.92 -0.29
N PRO A 102 8.66 -5.76 -1.27
CA PRO A 102 8.57 -5.34 -2.66
C PRO A 102 7.37 -4.40 -2.92
N LYS A 103 6.25 -4.62 -2.23
CA LYS A 103 5.03 -3.78 -2.28
C LYS A 103 4.42 -3.76 -0.87
N LEU A 104 3.83 -2.62 -0.49
CA LEU A 104 3.05 -2.52 0.73
C LEU A 104 1.66 -3.11 0.49
N VAL A 105 1.18 -3.95 1.42
CA VAL A 105 -0.14 -4.59 1.34
C VAL A 105 -1.17 -3.79 2.15
N LYS A 106 -2.43 -3.79 1.69
CA LYS A 106 -3.56 -3.11 2.34
C LYS A 106 -3.68 -3.52 3.81
N GLY A 107 -4.00 -2.57 4.69
CA GLY A 107 -4.18 -2.81 6.12
C GLY A 107 -2.90 -3.13 6.91
N LEU A 108 -1.78 -3.50 6.25
CA LEU A 108 -0.54 -3.87 6.95
C LEU A 108 0.06 -2.69 7.75
N ALA A 109 -0.03 -1.47 7.21
CA ALA A 109 0.40 -0.26 7.94
C ALA A 109 -0.46 0.03 9.17
N ARG A 110 -1.77 -0.24 9.09
CA ARG A 110 -2.69 -0.11 10.22
C ARG A 110 -2.41 -1.18 11.28
N ALA A 111 -2.26 -2.44 10.88
CA ALA A 111 -1.92 -3.54 11.77
C ALA A 111 -0.58 -3.30 12.49
N ALA A 112 0.43 -2.79 11.77
CA ALA A 112 1.71 -2.40 12.35
C ALA A 112 1.57 -1.25 13.38
N LEU A 113 0.73 -0.25 13.09
CA LEU A 113 0.46 0.85 14.00
C LEU A 113 -0.24 0.38 15.28
N ASP A 114 -1.23 -0.50 15.15
CA ASP A 114 -1.98 -1.05 16.29
C ASP A 114 -1.08 -1.95 17.15
N ALA A 115 -0.19 -2.75 16.53
CA ALA A 115 0.81 -3.55 17.23
C ALA A 115 1.89 -2.72 17.94
N LEU A 116 2.21 -1.52 17.43
CA LEU A 116 3.17 -0.61 18.08
C LEU A 116 2.62 0.06 19.35
N ALA A 117 1.31 0.28 19.43
CA ALA A 117 0.68 0.97 20.55
C ALA A 117 1.01 0.36 21.94
N PRO A 118 0.85 -0.96 22.18
CA PRO A 118 1.18 -1.56 23.48
C PRO A 118 2.68 -1.48 23.80
N VAL A 119 3.55 -1.56 22.79
CA VAL A 119 5.01 -1.40 22.97
C VAL A 119 5.33 0.02 23.45
N ALA A 120 4.74 1.03 22.82
CA ALA A 120 4.93 2.43 23.19
C ALA A 120 4.42 2.72 24.62
N ASP A 121 3.32 2.10 25.02
CA ASP A 121 2.73 2.27 26.35
C ASP A 121 3.54 1.59 27.45
N GLY A 122 3.98 0.35 27.24
CA GLY A 122 4.87 -0.34 28.18
C GLY A 122 6.17 0.43 28.40
N TRP A 123 6.73 0.97 27.32
CA TRP A 123 7.92 1.82 27.36
C TRP A 123 7.77 3.08 28.21
N ARG A 124 6.67 3.82 28.01
CA ARG A 124 6.40 5.05 28.78
C ARG A 124 6.29 4.78 30.28
N GLN A 125 5.82 3.59 30.66
CA GLN A 125 5.62 3.22 32.07
C GLN A 125 6.92 2.76 32.75
N GLU A 126 7.83 2.10 32.02
CA GLU A 126 8.97 1.41 32.63
C GLU A 126 10.29 2.19 32.66
N ARG A 127 10.51 3.20 31.79
CA ARG A 127 11.82 3.89 31.72
C ARG A 127 11.79 5.41 31.50
N PRO A 128 11.50 6.23 32.53
CA PRO A 128 11.53 7.69 32.39
C PRO A 128 12.93 8.34 32.45
N LYS A 129 14.01 7.60 32.74
CA LYS A 129 15.32 8.20 33.14
C LYS A 129 16.54 7.78 32.31
N ASP A 130 16.35 7.00 31.25
CA ASP A 130 17.45 6.55 30.39
C ASP A 130 17.59 7.46 29.16
N THR A 131 18.83 7.74 28.74
CA THR A 131 19.09 8.63 27.59
C THR A 131 18.70 7.93 26.28
N ASP A 132 18.85 6.61 26.23
CA ASP A 132 18.42 5.77 25.10
C ASP A 132 16.89 5.68 25.00
N ALA A 133 16.16 5.88 26.11
CA ALA A 133 14.71 5.90 26.10
C ALA A 133 14.14 7.10 25.34
N VAL A 134 14.85 8.24 25.29
CA VAL A 134 14.42 9.39 24.50
C VAL A 134 14.54 9.11 23.01
N ALA A 135 15.68 8.54 22.58
CA ALA A 135 15.94 8.24 21.17
C ALA A 135 14.95 7.22 20.61
N ALA A 136 14.70 6.13 21.33
CA ALA A 136 13.75 5.14 20.87
C ALA A 136 12.28 5.58 21.02
N SER A 137 11.94 6.47 21.97
CA SER A 137 10.62 7.13 21.98
C SER A 137 10.41 7.99 20.73
N GLN A 138 11.44 8.71 20.29
CA GLN A 138 11.40 9.47 19.03
C GLN A 138 11.26 8.56 17.82
N THR A 139 11.97 7.43 17.80
CA THR A 139 11.84 6.41 16.74
C THR A 139 10.42 5.84 16.68
N ILE A 140 9.83 5.43 17.81
CA ILE A 140 8.45 4.91 17.87
C ILE A 140 7.45 5.99 17.44
N ALA A 141 7.64 7.24 17.85
CA ALA A 141 6.78 8.35 17.42
C ALA A 141 6.87 8.60 15.91
N ALA A 142 8.07 8.61 15.34
CA ALA A 142 8.29 8.76 13.91
C ALA A 142 7.67 7.60 13.11
N LEU A 143 7.81 6.36 13.59
CA LEU A 143 7.15 5.19 13.00
C LEU A 143 5.63 5.32 13.04
N SER A 144 5.08 5.67 14.20
CA SER A 144 3.63 5.84 14.37
C SER A 144 3.09 6.90 13.43
N GLN A 145 3.81 8.01 13.23
CA GLN A 145 3.43 9.06 12.30
C GLN A 145 3.44 8.56 10.84
N VAL A 146 4.51 7.89 10.41
CA VAL A 146 4.61 7.37 9.04
C VAL A 146 3.54 6.31 8.77
N LEU A 147 3.30 5.40 9.71
CA LEU A 147 2.31 4.33 9.57
C LEU A 147 0.88 4.87 9.60
N ALA A 148 0.57 5.85 10.45
CA ALA A 148 -0.73 6.52 10.44
C ALA A 148 -0.99 7.23 9.11
N HIS A 149 0.02 7.90 8.55
CA HIS A 149 -0.12 8.58 7.27
C HIS A 149 -0.20 7.57 6.10
N GLY A 150 0.74 6.63 6.02
CA GLY A 150 0.81 5.63 4.95
C GLY A 150 -0.36 4.63 4.94
N GLY A 151 -0.85 4.24 6.12
CA GLY A 151 -2.04 3.39 6.27
C GLY A 151 -3.31 4.09 5.81
N SER A 152 -3.54 5.35 6.24
CA SER A 152 -4.65 6.14 5.71
C SER A 152 -4.54 6.32 4.21
N VAL A 153 -3.32 6.49 3.68
CA VAL A 153 -3.14 6.79 2.27
C VAL A 153 -3.53 5.63 1.36
N LEU A 154 -3.18 4.39 1.71
CA LEU A 154 -3.54 3.20 0.94
C LEU A 154 -5.00 2.80 1.12
N ASP A 155 -5.51 2.85 2.34
CA ASP A 155 -6.92 2.50 2.61
C ASP A 155 -7.87 3.49 1.92
N ASP A 156 -7.53 4.78 1.87
CA ASP A 156 -8.26 5.81 1.11
C ASP A 156 -8.20 5.58 -0.40
N LEU A 157 -7.05 5.12 -0.95
CA LEU A 157 -6.91 4.91 -2.40
C LEU A 157 -7.79 3.78 -2.88
N ASP A 158 -7.86 2.70 -2.10
CA ASP A 158 -8.75 1.59 -2.41
C ASP A 158 -10.21 2.00 -2.24
N LEU A 159 -10.55 2.82 -1.24
CA LEU A 159 -11.91 3.38 -1.11
C LEU A 159 -12.29 4.24 -2.31
N ILE A 160 -11.39 5.09 -2.80
CA ILE A 160 -11.61 5.90 -4.00
C ILE A 160 -11.78 5.00 -5.23
N TRP A 161 -11.00 3.94 -5.33
CA TRP A 161 -11.08 2.98 -6.42
C TRP A 161 -12.41 2.22 -6.40
N ASP A 162 -12.81 1.69 -5.24
CA ASP A 162 -14.07 0.97 -5.04
C ASP A 162 -15.28 1.90 -5.31
N GLU A 163 -15.24 3.13 -4.81
CA GLU A 163 -16.27 4.15 -5.05
C GLU A 163 -16.40 4.49 -6.55
N ALA A 164 -15.28 4.60 -7.26
CA ALA A 164 -15.31 4.83 -8.70
C ALA A 164 -15.87 3.63 -9.47
N ILE A 165 -15.59 2.40 -9.04
CA ILE A 165 -16.20 1.18 -9.61
C ILE A 165 -17.72 1.23 -9.44
N ASP A 166 -18.20 1.50 -8.23
CA ASP A 166 -19.63 1.56 -7.91
C ASP A 166 -20.34 2.62 -8.77
N PHE A 167 -19.79 3.84 -8.84
CA PHE A 167 -20.34 4.89 -9.71
C PHE A 167 -20.31 4.51 -11.19
N GLY A 168 -19.26 3.82 -11.65
CA GLY A 168 -19.16 3.34 -13.02
C GLY A 168 -20.25 2.32 -13.38
N ILE A 169 -20.56 1.41 -12.45
CA ILE A 169 -21.63 0.41 -12.57
C ILE A 169 -22.99 1.09 -12.61
N ASP A 170 -23.27 1.94 -11.63
CA ASP A 170 -24.54 2.67 -11.51
C ASP A 170 -24.77 3.62 -12.70
N GLY A 171 -23.68 4.12 -13.27
CA GLY A 171 -23.67 4.94 -14.48
C GLY A 171 -24.01 6.40 -14.26
N ASP A 172 -24.15 6.82 -13.00
CA ASP A 172 -24.33 8.21 -12.55
C ASP A 172 -23.30 8.50 -11.45
N VAL A 173 -22.58 9.61 -11.60
CA VAL A 173 -21.65 10.10 -10.57
C VAL A 173 -22.35 11.19 -9.74
N PRO A 174 -22.37 11.10 -8.39
CA PRO A 174 -23.00 12.11 -7.55
C PRO A 174 -22.48 13.53 -7.80
N LYS A 175 -23.37 14.52 -7.68
CA LYS A 175 -22.97 15.92 -7.86
C LYS A 175 -22.01 16.35 -6.75
N GLY A 176 -20.84 16.86 -7.15
CA GLY A 176 -19.81 17.33 -6.22
C GLY A 176 -18.76 16.28 -5.89
N THR A 177 -18.79 15.12 -6.56
CA THR A 177 -17.69 14.17 -6.55
C THR A 177 -16.41 14.83 -7.06
N PRO A 178 -15.25 14.57 -6.44
CA PRO A 178 -13.97 15.09 -6.91
C PRO A 178 -13.67 14.67 -8.36
N PRO A 179 -13.09 15.56 -9.19
CA PRO A 179 -12.99 15.34 -10.63
C PRO A 179 -12.14 14.10 -11.01
N GLY A 180 -11.12 13.77 -10.22
CA GLY A 180 -10.30 12.56 -10.43
C GLY A 180 -11.10 11.28 -10.22
N ILE A 181 -12.05 11.27 -9.27
CA ILE A 181 -12.97 10.15 -9.03
C ILE A 181 -14.01 10.06 -10.16
N GLU A 182 -14.52 11.20 -10.65
CA GLU A 182 -15.41 11.23 -11.82
C GLU A 182 -14.74 10.62 -13.06
N GLN A 183 -13.49 11.00 -13.35
CA GLN A 183 -12.71 10.43 -14.45
C GLN A 183 -12.48 8.92 -14.27
N LEU A 184 -12.13 8.49 -13.06
CA LEU A 184 -11.91 7.08 -12.76
C LEU A 184 -13.21 6.27 -12.97
N ALA A 185 -14.36 6.78 -12.51
CA ALA A 185 -15.65 6.11 -12.66
C ALA A 185 -16.06 5.95 -14.13
N GLY A 186 -15.88 7.01 -14.93
CA GLY A 186 -16.12 6.99 -16.37
C GLY A 186 -15.28 5.95 -17.09
N LEU A 187 -14.01 5.81 -16.69
CA LEU A 187 -13.09 4.81 -17.21
C LEU A 187 -13.45 3.39 -16.75
N MET A 188 -13.71 3.17 -15.47
CA MET A 188 -14.07 1.86 -14.89
C MET A 188 -15.28 1.27 -15.61
N ARG A 189 -16.28 2.09 -15.94
CA ARG A 189 -17.46 1.64 -16.68
C ARG A 189 -17.11 0.97 -18.01
N VAL A 190 -16.31 1.65 -18.83
CA VAL A 190 -15.93 1.15 -20.17
C VAL A 190 -14.97 -0.01 -20.02
N HIS A 191 -13.98 0.08 -19.13
CA HIS A 191 -13.04 -0.99 -18.85
C HIS A 191 -13.75 -2.28 -18.41
N ASN A 192 -14.70 -2.21 -17.47
CA ASN A 192 -15.46 -3.38 -17.03
C ASN A 192 -16.28 -4.00 -18.16
N SER A 193 -16.78 -3.18 -19.10
CA SER A 193 -17.45 -3.69 -20.30
C SER A 193 -16.46 -4.42 -21.21
N VAL A 194 -15.26 -3.88 -21.41
CA VAL A 194 -14.20 -4.55 -22.20
C VAL A 194 -13.78 -5.86 -21.54
N MET A 195 -13.57 -5.88 -20.23
CA MET A 195 -13.23 -7.13 -19.51
C MET A 195 -14.34 -8.17 -19.54
N GLY A 196 -15.60 -7.73 -19.56
CA GLY A 196 -16.76 -8.62 -19.56
C GLY A 196 -17.09 -9.22 -20.92
N GLY A 197 -16.72 -8.59 -22.03
CA GLY A 197 -17.14 -9.03 -23.37
C GLY A 197 -16.35 -8.47 -24.56
N GLY A 198 -15.19 -7.85 -24.32
CA GLY A 198 -14.34 -7.26 -25.35
C GLY A 198 -14.73 -5.83 -25.76
N LEU A 199 -13.92 -5.24 -26.64
CA LEU A 199 -14.11 -3.89 -27.19
C LEU A 199 -15.44 -3.75 -27.93
N PHE A 200 -15.83 -4.79 -28.68
CA PHE A 200 -17.09 -4.78 -29.41
C PHE A 200 -18.27 -4.64 -28.45
N PHE A 201 -18.31 -5.47 -27.40
CA PHE A 201 -19.36 -5.43 -26.40
C PHE A 201 -19.39 -4.08 -25.67
N ALA A 202 -18.21 -3.53 -25.34
CA ALA A 202 -18.11 -2.22 -24.70
C ALA A 202 -18.74 -1.09 -25.54
N LEU A 203 -18.56 -1.12 -26.86
CA LEU A 203 -19.20 -0.16 -27.78
C LEU A 203 -20.70 -0.40 -27.97
N GLU A 204 -21.17 -1.64 -27.83
CA GLU A 204 -22.60 -1.97 -27.92
C GLU A 204 -23.38 -1.48 -26.68
N VAL A 205 -22.82 -1.67 -25.49
CA VAL A 205 -23.51 -1.40 -24.22
C VAL A 205 -23.31 0.01 -23.67
N ASN A 206 -22.43 0.82 -24.27
CA ASN A 206 -22.19 2.20 -23.88
C ASN A 206 -22.55 3.18 -24.99
N GLU A 207 -23.20 4.27 -24.60
CA GLU A 207 -23.49 5.37 -25.52
C GLU A 207 -22.17 6.04 -25.97
N PRO A 208 -22.06 6.55 -27.22
CA PRO A 208 -20.82 7.11 -27.74
C PRO A 208 -20.19 8.22 -26.91
N PHE A 209 -21.00 8.99 -26.15
CA PHE A 209 -20.45 10.01 -25.26
C PHE A 209 -19.75 9.41 -24.03
N ARG A 210 -20.19 8.25 -23.54
CA ARG A 210 -19.53 7.53 -22.43
C ARG A 210 -18.17 6.98 -22.86
N ILE A 211 -18.09 6.47 -24.09
CA ILE A 211 -16.81 6.05 -24.67
C ILE A 211 -15.86 7.23 -24.84
N ARG A 212 -16.34 8.38 -25.34
CA ARG A 212 -15.53 9.61 -25.43
C ARG A 212 -15.05 10.07 -24.05
N HIS A 213 -15.89 9.98 -23.04
CA HIS A 213 -15.50 10.33 -21.68
C HIS A 213 -14.42 9.38 -21.14
N ALA A 214 -14.50 8.07 -21.43
CA ALA A 214 -13.42 7.14 -21.09
C ALA A 214 -12.10 7.42 -21.84
N VAL A 215 -12.16 7.88 -23.09
CA VAL A 215 -10.96 8.36 -23.84
C VAL A 215 -10.34 9.57 -23.13
N GLU A 216 -11.15 10.54 -22.71
CA GLU A 216 -10.68 11.70 -21.92
C GLU A 216 -10.04 11.26 -20.60
N ALA A 217 -10.65 10.30 -19.91
CA ALA A 217 -10.13 9.74 -18.67
C ALA A 217 -8.79 9.00 -18.89
N LEU A 218 -8.66 8.21 -19.96
CA LEU A 218 -7.38 7.56 -20.31
C LEU A 218 -6.27 8.58 -20.54
N HIS A 219 -6.54 9.68 -21.24
CA HIS A 219 -5.57 10.78 -21.35
C HIS A 219 -5.27 11.44 -20.01
N TYR A 220 -6.27 11.65 -19.16
CA TYR A 220 -6.08 12.20 -17.82
C TYR A 220 -5.10 11.34 -16.99
N PHE A 221 -5.24 10.01 -17.02
CA PHE A 221 -4.33 9.07 -16.35
C PHE A 221 -3.02 8.80 -17.11
N GLY A 222 -2.78 9.48 -18.24
CA GLY A 222 -1.54 9.33 -19.02
C GLY A 222 -1.48 8.06 -19.88
N LEU A 223 -2.58 7.35 -20.05
CA LEU A 223 -2.73 6.12 -20.84
C LEU A 223 -3.04 6.43 -22.32
N THR A 224 -2.24 7.31 -22.93
CA THR A 224 -2.48 7.87 -24.27
C THR A 224 -2.65 6.81 -25.36
N ALA A 225 -1.85 5.74 -25.34
CA ALA A 225 -1.95 4.69 -26.35
C ALA A 225 -3.29 3.95 -26.29
N ALA A 226 -3.79 3.67 -25.08
CA ALA A 226 -5.11 3.07 -24.89
C ALA A 226 -6.22 4.05 -25.30
N ALA A 227 -6.06 5.35 -25.00
CA ALA A 227 -6.99 6.40 -25.40
C ALA A 227 -7.14 6.47 -26.93
N ASP A 228 -6.01 6.53 -27.64
CA ASP A 228 -5.96 6.62 -29.11
C ASP A 228 -6.60 5.39 -29.77
N LEU A 229 -6.36 4.19 -29.21
CA LEU A 229 -6.94 2.94 -29.70
C LEU A 229 -8.46 2.91 -29.51
N LEU A 230 -8.94 3.27 -28.32
CA LEU A 230 -10.37 3.32 -28.01
C LEU A 230 -11.08 4.37 -28.88
N GLU A 231 -10.47 5.54 -29.10
CA GLU A 231 -11.00 6.58 -29.97
C GLU A 231 -11.07 6.14 -31.43
N ASP A 232 -10.02 5.47 -31.94
CA ASP A 232 -10.04 4.92 -33.30
C ASP A 232 -11.13 3.86 -33.47
N THR A 233 -11.28 2.96 -32.49
CA THR A 233 -12.30 1.91 -32.51
C THR A 233 -13.70 2.51 -32.51
N LEU A 234 -13.97 3.51 -31.65
CA LEU A 234 -15.23 4.26 -31.67
C LEU A 234 -15.49 4.91 -33.04
N ARG A 235 -14.47 5.52 -33.63
CA ARG A 235 -14.58 6.21 -34.92
C ARG A 235 -14.93 5.25 -36.06
N ARG A 236 -14.33 4.06 -36.09
CA ARG A 236 -14.63 3.00 -37.07
C ARG A 236 -16.05 2.45 -36.88
N SER A 237 -16.45 2.20 -35.63
CA SER A 237 -17.81 1.79 -35.30
C SER A 237 -18.87 2.80 -35.77
N LEU A 238 -18.64 4.10 -35.53
CA LEU A 238 -19.55 5.16 -35.98
C LEU A 238 -19.63 5.30 -37.51
N LYS A 239 -18.61 4.83 -38.25
CA LYS A 239 -18.64 4.77 -39.71
C LYS A 239 -19.34 3.52 -40.26
N GLY A 240 -19.71 2.58 -39.39
CA GLY A 240 -20.29 1.30 -39.77
C GLY A 240 -19.27 0.35 -40.40
N GLU A 241 -17.99 0.49 -40.06
CA GLU A 241 -16.96 -0.48 -40.46
C GLU A 241 -17.21 -1.84 -39.77
N ASP A 242 -16.90 -2.93 -40.46
CA ASP A 242 -17.07 -4.29 -39.93
C ASP A 242 -16.21 -4.51 -38.69
N SER A 243 -16.77 -5.11 -37.64
CA SER A 243 -16.05 -5.37 -36.38
C SER A 243 -14.83 -6.26 -36.55
N ASP A 244 -14.82 -7.12 -37.57
CA ASP A 244 -13.68 -7.98 -37.92
C ASP A 244 -12.43 -7.17 -38.35
N SER A 245 -12.60 -5.87 -38.65
CA SER A 245 -11.54 -4.94 -39.06
C SER A 245 -11.06 -4.02 -37.93
N TRP A 246 -11.67 -4.10 -36.75
CA TRP A 246 -11.31 -3.27 -35.60
C TRP A 246 -10.07 -3.81 -34.90
N PRO A 247 -9.39 -2.99 -34.07
CA PRO A 247 -8.39 -3.51 -33.14
C PRO A 247 -8.99 -4.66 -32.29
N THR A 248 -8.23 -5.74 -32.13
CA THR A 248 -8.64 -6.87 -31.29
C THR A 248 -8.57 -6.53 -29.81
N ASP A 249 -9.32 -7.26 -28.98
CA ASP A 249 -9.30 -7.16 -27.52
C ASP A 249 -7.86 -7.25 -26.98
N ASP A 250 -7.05 -8.18 -27.48
CA ASP A 250 -5.63 -8.34 -27.12
C ASP A 250 -4.80 -7.05 -27.28
N HIS A 251 -5.12 -6.19 -28.27
CA HIS A 251 -4.40 -4.92 -28.45
C HIS A 251 -4.75 -3.90 -27.37
N PHE A 252 -5.98 -3.89 -26.90
CA PHE A 252 -6.40 -3.01 -25.82
C PHE A 252 -5.93 -3.56 -24.47
N ASP A 253 -6.14 -4.85 -24.21
CA ASP A 253 -5.69 -5.51 -22.99
C ASP A 253 -4.18 -5.32 -22.81
N GLY A 254 -3.36 -5.49 -23.85
CA GLY A 254 -1.92 -5.24 -23.77
C GLY A 254 -1.51 -3.80 -23.37
N LEU A 255 -2.43 -2.83 -23.39
CA LEU A 255 -2.18 -1.43 -23.03
C LEU A 255 -2.72 -1.02 -21.65
N ILE A 256 -3.64 -1.79 -21.08
CA ILE A 256 -4.37 -1.44 -19.84
C ILE A 256 -4.43 -2.59 -18.81
N ASP A 257 -4.13 -3.83 -19.21
CA ASP A 257 -4.17 -5.01 -18.34
C ASP A 257 -3.12 -5.01 -17.21
N GLY A 258 -3.37 -5.85 -16.21
CA GLY A 258 -2.58 -6.00 -14.99
C GLY A 258 -2.67 -4.77 -14.07
N ASP A 259 -1.56 -4.47 -13.40
CA ASP A 259 -1.47 -3.34 -12.48
C ASP A 259 -1.30 -1.99 -13.21
N VAL A 260 -1.41 -1.92 -14.56
CA VAL A 260 -1.11 -0.68 -15.32
C VAL A 260 -2.07 0.45 -14.96
N LEU A 261 -3.37 0.17 -14.98
CA LEU A 261 -4.37 1.19 -14.64
C LEU A 261 -4.32 1.56 -13.15
N GLU A 262 -4.13 0.58 -12.27
CA GLU A 262 -3.95 0.82 -10.84
C GLU A 262 -2.71 1.70 -10.59
N THR A 263 -1.60 1.43 -11.28
CA THR A 263 -0.37 2.21 -11.19
C THR A 263 -0.57 3.64 -11.71
N ALA A 264 -1.25 3.80 -12.84
CA ALA A 264 -1.57 5.11 -13.42
C ALA A 264 -2.47 5.94 -12.48
N PHE A 265 -3.48 5.31 -11.88
CA PHE A 265 -4.31 5.91 -10.85
C PHE A 265 -3.47 6.37 -9.65
N ARG A 266 -2.67 5.47 -9.05
CA ARG A 266 -1.82 5.80 -7.90
C ARG A 266 -0.86 6.95 -8.21
N ALA A 267 -0.23 6.93 -9.38
CA ALA A 267 0.63 8.02 -9.85
C ALA A 267 -0.15 9.34 -9.98
N LYS A 268 -1.37 9.31 -10.50
CA LYS A 268 -2.20 10.49 -10.67
C LYS A 268 -2.66 11.11 -9.35
N VAL A 269 -3.00 10.29 -8.36
CA VAL A 269 -3.33 10.79 -7.00
C VAL A 269 -2.14 11.49 -6.35
N ILE A 270 -0.91 11.04 -6.63
CA ILE A 270 0.31 11.70 -6.14
C ILE A 270 0.55 13.01 -6.91
N GLU A 271 0.32 13.03 -8.23
CA GLU A 271 0.50 14.21 -9.06
C GLU A 271 -0.49 15.34 -8.70
N VAL A 272 -1.77 15.00 -8.51
CA VAL A 272 -2.86 15.97 -8.32
C VAL A 272 -3.81 15.51 -7.18
N PRO A 273 -3.35 15.50 -5.91
CA PRO A 273 -4.14 14.98 -4.78
C PRO A 273 -5.50 15.66 -4.60
N ALA A 274 -5.59 16.96 -4.91
CA ALA A 274 -6.82 17.74 -4.81
C ALA A 274 -7.97 17.21 -5.70
N ASP A 275 -7.64 16.61 -6.84
CA ASP A 275 -8.64 16.03 -7.75
C ASP A 275 -9.31 14.80 -7.15
N PHE A 276 -8.73 14.22 -6.11
CA PHE A 276 -9.23 13.05 -5.40
C PHE A 276 -9.70 13.39 -3.98
N GLY A 277 -9.98 14.67 -3.71
CA GLY A 277 -10.43 15.14 -2.41
C GLY A 277 -9.36 15.12 -1.32
N ARG A 278 -8.07 15.10 -1.71
CA ARG A 278 -6.93 15.08 -0.77
C ARG A 278 -6.25 16.45 -0.73
N ALA A 279 -5.87 16.91 0.46
CA ALA A 279 -5.26 18.22 0.70
C ALA A 279 -3.76 18.12 1.01
#